data_AF-A0A937NDU9-F1
#
_entry.id   AF-A0A937NDU9-F1
#
_cell.length_a   1.000
_cell.length_b   1.000
_cell.length_c   1.000
_cell.angle_alpha   90.00
_cell.angle_beta   90.00
_cell.angle_gamma   90.00
#
_symmetry.space_group_name_H-M   'P 1'
#
loop_
_entity.id
_entity.type
_entity.pdbx_description
1 polymer ?
#
loop_
_entity_poly.entity_id
_entity_poly.type
_entity_poly.pdbx_seq_one_letter_code
_entity_poly.pdbx_strand_id
1 'polypeptide(L)'
;MGTTALLIAVTFVAPTHTLSNDEIDKLDSTFQALWGTEFVWKFSDLPTKGNTPKHRVPYSGYYYPDKDGGTVSSLRKYDQAFHHGRQLATSHERWDSTAFKEPVPGLLGTLGVARTPEWYGHCNGWAAAAIRHAEPRTSVVRSGVVFSPSDIKGLLAELYVYNHHIMLGGANEEPISAAAFHAIITNWLGRKKHSLGIEVDPSEEKWNYPAFAYATSSAKRSARRVEVTMNVAYAENSYREWDESPIIKEIKFFHYLLDLNDKGEIIGGRFFRDSETIDMLWVPLRPKAAGVEGNERGNPYVDVDEVLAIWRDSVPEQIRRQWVTVDPAPEDEFEADSLVTSDVPLVTQVEADESETEPETARSDASPSPPRHFSVTEVTEDPLDLFMETLNR
;
A
#
# COMPACT_ATOMS: atom_id res chain seq x y z
N MET A 1 -7.49 -55.88 35.81
CA MET A 1 -8.42 -54.76 35.57
C MET A 1 -7.58 -53.56 35.18
N GLY A 2 -7.56 -53.21 33.90
CA GLY A 2 -6.83 -52.05 33.40
C GLY A 2 -7.78 -51.26 32.51
N THR A 3 -8.31 -50.16 33.03
CA THR A 3 -9.16 -49.23 32.30
C THR A 3 -8.28 -48.29 31.50
N THR A 4 -8.25 -48.48 30.18
CA THR A 4 -7.63 -47.53 29.25
C THR A 4 -8.54 -46.31 29.14
N ALA A 5 -8.11 -45.18 29.69
CA ALA A 5 -8.78 -43.90 29.50
C ALA A 5 -8.53 -43.40 28.07
N LEU A 6 -9.60 -43.36 27.27
CA LEU A 6 -9.60 -42.76 25.94
C LEU A 6 -9.60 -41.23 26.12
N LEU A 7 -8.47 -40.58 25.86
CA LEU A 7 -8.41 -39.12 25.78
C LEU A 7 -9.08 -38.69 24.47
N ILE A 8 -10.34 -38.25 24.55
CA ILE A 8 -11.01 -37.58 23.44
C ILE A 8 -10.50 -36.15 23.43
N ALA A 9 -9.57 -35.85 22.51
CA ALA A 9 -9.18 -34.48 22.21
C ALA A 9 -10.36 -33.78 21.52
N VAL A 10 -11.14 -33.02 22.30
CA VAL A 10 -12.15 -32.12 21.75
C VAL A 10 -11.41 -30.92 21.18
N THR A 11 -11.13 -30.96 19.87
CA THR A 11 -10.69 -29.77 19.14
C THR A 11 -11.86 -28.78 19.10
N PHE A 12 -11.79 -27.75 19.94
CA PHE A 12 -12.66 -26.58 19.84
C PHE A 12 -12.40 -25.89 18.50
N VAL A 13 -13.33 -26.07 17.56
CA VAL A 13 -13.37 -25.31 16.31
C VAL A 13 -14.05 -24.00 16.62
N ALA A 14 -13.34 -22.88 16.42
CA ALA A 14 -13.95 -21.56 16.56
C ALA A 14 -15.18 -21.44 15.64
N PRO A 15 -16.28 -20.81 16.10
CA PRO A 15 -17.46 -20.62 15.26
C PRO A 15 -17.13 -19.80 14.03
N THR A 16 -17.79 -20.11 12.92
CA THR A 16 -17.69 -19.38 11.65
C THR A 16 -18.43 -18.05 11.76
N HIS A 17 -17.79 -16.95 11.36
CA HIS A 17 -18.43 -15.65 11.30
C HIS A 17 -19.32 -15.59 10.06
N THR A 18 -20.60 -15.29 10.24
CA THR A 18 -21.55 -15.07 9.14
C THR A 18 -21.59 -13.60 8.83
N LEU A 19 -21.53 -13.22 7.56
CA LEU A 19 -21.67 -11.84 7.16
C LEU A 19 -23.05 -11.32 7.54
N SER A 20 -23.11 -10.14 8.16
CA SER A 20 -24.35 -9.42 8.37
C SER A 20 -24.88 -8.84 7.05
N ASN A 21 -26.19 -8.57 6.98
CA ASN A 21 -26.76 -7.88 5.82
C ASN A 21 -26.18 -6.47 5.67
N ASP A 22 -25.91 -5.78 6.79
CA ASP A 22 -25.33 -4.44 6.77
C ASP A 22 -23.92 -4.42 6.18
N GLU A 23 -23.08 -5.42 6.49
CA GLU A 23 -21.75 -5.59 5.86
C GLU A 23 -21.87 -5.84 4.36
N ILE A 24 -22.80 -6.70 3.94
CA ILE A 24 -23.03 -7.01 2.52
C ILE A 24 -23.51 -5.76 1.78
N ASP A 25 -24.55 -5.08 2.30
CA ASP A 25 -25.13 -3.88 1.70
C ASP A 25 -24.10 -2.74 1.61
N LYS A 26 -23.26 -2.59 2.65
CA LYS A 26 -22.15 -1.61 2.63
C LYS A 26 -21.14 -1.92 1.53
N LEU A 27 -20.70 -3.18 1.40
CA LEU A 27 -19.74 -3.57 0.37
C LEU A 27 -20.32 -3.44 -1.04
N ASP A 28 -21.56 -3.88 -1.24
CA ASP A 28 -22.26 -3.81 -2.52
C ASP A 28 -22.46 -2.35 -2.96
N SER A 29 -23.03 -1.53 -2.08
CA SER A 29 -23.30 -0.11 -2.37
C SER A 29 -22.02 0.69 -2.59
N THR A 30 -21.00 0.48 -1.77
CA THR A 30 -19.69 1.13 -1.92
C THR A 30 -19.06 0.76 -3.25
N PHE A 31 -19.01 -0.53 -3.58
CA PHE A 31 -18.36 -0.98 -4.81
C PHE A 31 -19.13 -0.53 -6.06
N GLN A 32 -20.46 -0.58 -6.02
CA GLN A 32 -21.30 -0.06 -7.10
C GLN A 32 -21.11 1.45 -7.28
N ALA A 33 -21.03 2.22 -6.18
CA ALA A 33 -20.81 3.67 -6.24
C ALA A 33 -19.45 4.03 -6.84
N LEU A 34 -18.39 3.29 -6.50
CA LEU A 34 -17.03 3.57 -6.97
C LEU A 34 -16.75 3.04 -8.38
N TRP A 35 -17.37 1.93 -8.76
CA TRP A 35 -17.01 1.21 -9.99
C TRP A 35 -18.13 1.10 -11.04
N GLY A 36 -19.35 1.50 -10.70
CA GLY A 36 -20.52 1.36 -11.57
C GLY A 36 -20.91 -0.09 -11.88
N THR A 37 -20.36 -1.08 -11.15
CA THR A 37 -20.60 -2.51 -11.37
C THR A 37 -20.83 -3.24 -10.06
N GLU A 38 -21.57 -4.34 -10.11
CA GLU A 38 -21.88 -5.15 -8.93
C GLU A 38 -20.63 -5.77 -8.28
N PHE A 39 -20.67 -5.86 -6.95
CA PHE A 39 -19.74 -6.65 -6.15
C PHE A 39 -20.10 -8.14 -6.28
N VAL A 40 -19.09 -8.99 -6.47
CA VAL A 40 -19.31 -10.42 -6.74
C VAL A 40 -19.08 -11.23 -5.46
N TRP A 41 -20.10 -11.98 -5.06
CA TRP A 41 -20.07 -12.87 -3.90
C TRP A 41 -19.91 -14.36 -4.25
N LYS A 42 -20.23 -14.74 -5.48
CA LYS A 42 -20.18 -16.14 -5.90
C LYS A 42 -18.74 -16.61 -6.04
N PHE A 43 -18.33 -17.57 -5.21
CA PHE A 43 -16.94 -18.00 -5.09
C PHE A 43 -16.33 -18.44 -6.43
N SER A 44 -17.09 -19.17 -7.26
CA SER A 44 -16.62 -19.64 -8.56
C SER A 44 -16.38 -18.55 -9.59
N ASP A 45 -16.92 -17.36 -9.36
CA ASP A 45 -16.90 -16.25 -10.30
C ASP A 45 -15.79 -15.24 -9.92
N LEU A 46 -15.11 -15.47 -8.80
CA LEU A 46 -14.00 -14.65 -8.30
C LEU A 46 -12.65 -15.15 -8.85
N PRO A 47 -11.74 -14.25 -9.27
CA PRO A 47 -10.43 -14.65 -9.75
C PRO A 47 -9.59 -15.30 -8.64
N THR A 48 -8.82 -16.33 -8.97
CA THR A 48 -7.87 -16.97 -8.04
C THR A 48 -6.55 -16.21 -7.92
N LYS A 49 -6.31 -15.22 -8.78
CA LYS A 49 -5.13 -14.34 -8.72
C LYS A 49 -5.47 -12.96 -9.25
N GLY A 50 -4.77 -11.95 -8.75
CA GLY A 50 -4.90 -10.57 -9.21
C GLY A 50 -3.69 -9.75 -8.82
N ASN A 51 -3.38 -8.75 -9.64
CA ASN A 51 -2.38 -7.74 -9.34
C ASN A 51 -2.78 -6.41 -9.99
N THR A 52 -2.26 -5.31 -9.46
CA THR A 52 -2.23 -4.08 -10.25
C THR A 52 -1.27 -4.25 -11.43
N PRO A 53 -1.54 -3.61 -12.59
CA PRO A 53 -0.60 -3.60 -13.69
C PRO A 53 0.79 -3.11 -13.23
N LYS A 54 1.87 -3.58 -13.86
CA LYS A 54 3.25 -3.26 -13.45
C LYS A 54 3.51 -1.75 -13.30
N HIS A 55 2.94 -0.93 -14.19
CA HIS A 55 3.04 0.53 -14.16
C HIS A 55 2.15 1.21 -13.10
N ARG A 56 1.40 0.42 -12.31
CA ARG A 56 0.46 0.81 -11.25
C ARG A 56 0.76 0.12 -9.91
N VAL A 57 1.92 -0.53 -9.80
CA VAL A 57 2.37 -1.04 -8.50
C VAL A 57 2.71 0.17 -7.63
N PRO A 58 2.08 0.31 -6.44
CA PRO A 58 2.40 1.37 -5.50
C PRO A 58 3.88 1.36 -5.14
N TYR A 59 4.51 2.52 -5.12
CA TYR A 59 5.90 2.66 -4.74
C TYR A 59 6.09 2.45 -3.22
N SER A 60 7.18 1.78 -2.82
CA SER A 60 7.61 1.85 -1.43
C SER A 60 8.01 3.28 -1.10
N GLY A 61 7.72 3.75 0.10
CA GLY A 61 8.03 5.12 0.51
C GLY A 61 8.41 5.19 1.96
N TYR A 62 8.67 6.40 2.42
CA TYR A 62 8.96 6.64 3.82
C TYR A 62 7.66 6.83 4.58
N TYR A 63 7.58 6.29 5.80
CA TYR A 63 6.38 6.50 6.63
C TYR A 63 6.42 7.83 7.40
N TYR A 64 7.45 8.66 7.21
CA TYR A 64 7.62 9.96 7.87
C TYR A 64 7.36 9.89 9.39
N PRO A 65 8.21 9.17 10.15
CA PRO A 65 8.08 9.08 11.59
C PRO A 65 8.07 10.47 12.24
N ASP A 66 7.10 10.68 13.10
CA ASP A 66 6.90 11.94 13.82
C ASP A 66 8.10 12.26 14.73
N LYS A 67 8.75 11.22 15.27
CA LYS A 67 9.99 11.38 16.06
C LYS A 67 11.14 12.02 15.26
N ASP A 68 11.13 11.85 13.94
CA ASP A 68 12.14 12.39 13.02
C ASP A 68 11.66 13.70 12.37
N GLY A 69 10.49 14.21 12.78
CA GLY A 69 9.89 15.45 12.33
C GLY A 69 8.96 15.29 11.13
N GLY A 70 8.46 14.09 10.86
CA GLY A 70 7.43 13.84 9.86
C GLY A 70 7.75 14.44 8.49
N THR A 71 6.87 15.29 7.97
CA THR A 71 6.97 15.90 6.62
C THR A 71 7.63 17.30 6.61
N VAL A 72 8.21 17.75 7.74
CA VAL A 72 8.80 19.09 7.93
C VAL A 72 9.79 19.51 6.83
N SER A 73 10.56 18.57 6.27
CA SER A 73 11.52 18.86 5.19
C SER A 73 10.82 19.37 3.92
N SER A 74 9.78 18.65 3.48
CA SER A 74 8.96 19.01 2.32
C SER A 74 8.17 20.29 2.57
N LEU A 75 7.57 20.43 3.76
CA LEU A 75 6.78 21.61 4.11
C LEU A 75 7.60 22.90 4.21
N ARG A 76 8.90 22.81 4.55
CA ARG A 76 9.79 23.97 4.51
C ARG A 76 9.93 24.53 3.10
N LYS A 77 10.03 23.65 2.10
CA LYS A 77 10.08 24.07 0.69
C LYS A 77 8.73 24.62 0.24
N TYR A 78 7.64 24.00 0.68
CA TYR A 78 6.29 24.51 0.42
C TYR A 78 6.11 25.94 0.97
N ASP A 79 6.47 26.19 2.23
CA ASP A 79 6.42 27.52 2.83
C ASP A 79 7.31 28.54 2.09
N GLN A 80 8.48 28.13 1.58
CA GLN A 80 9.33 28.99 0.74
C GLN A 80 8.64 29.38 -0.58
N ALA A 81 7.96 28.43 -1.22
CA ALA A 81 7.34 28.63 -2.52
C ALA A 81 6.02 29.42 -2.45
N PHE A 82 5.19 29.15 -1.44
CA PHE A 82 3.80 29.61 -1.38
C PHE A 82 3.50 30.58 -0.23
N HIS A 83 4.38 30.65 0.79
CA HIS A 83 4.21 31.56 1.93
C HIS A 83 5.36 32.55 2.12
N HIS A 84 6.16 32.79 1.08
CA HIS A 84 7.31 33.69 1.11
C HIS A 84 8.29 33.37 2.26
N GLY A 85 8.44 32.09 2.59
CA GLY A 85 9.32 31.59 3.64
C GLY A 85 8.76 31.70 5.07
N ARG A 86 7.52 32.17 5.25
CA ARG A 86 6.85 32.10 6.56
C ARG A 86 6.56 30.63 6.86
N GLN A 87 7.06 30.13 7.99
CA GLN A 87 6.96 28.72 8.38
C GLN A 87 5.55 28.35 8.90
N LEU A 88 4.50 28.54 8.08
CA LEU A 88 3.12 28.28 8.51
C LEU A 88 2.83 26.78 8.49
N ALA A 89 2.97 26.14 7.33
CA ALA A 89 2.74 24.71 7.18
C ALA A 89 3.76 23.91 8.00
N THR A 90 5.02 24.33 7.98
CA THR A 90 6.11 23.72 8.77
C THR A 90 5.84 23.78 10.28
N SER A 91 5.29 24.89 10.79
CA SER A 91 5.03 25.00 12.23
C SER A 91 3.81 24.20 12.66
N HIS A 92 2.83 24.05 11.78
CA HIS A 92 1.69 23.16 12.02
C HIS A 92 2.15 21.71 12.15
N GLU A 93 2.96 21.21 11.21
CA GLU A 93 3.47 19.84 11.27
C GLU A 93 4.34 19.60 12.51
N ARG A 94 5.25 20.54 12.85
CA ARG A 94 6.03 20.44 14.10
C ARG A 94 5.16 20.32 15.34
N TRP A 95 4.02 21.01 15.35
CA TRP A 95 3.06 20.89 16.44
C TRP A 95 2.39 19.52 16.41
N ASP A 96 1.93 19.06 15.25
CA ASP A 96 1.19 17.80 15.10
C ASP A 96 2.06 16.58 15.47
N SER A 97 3.28 16.46 14.93
CA SER A 97 4.23 15.37 15.23
C SER A 97 4.67 15.33 16.72
N THR A 98 4.35 16.37 17.50
CA THR A 98 4.70 16.46 18.92
C THR A 98 3.50 16.59 19.86
N ALA A 99 2.28 16.65 19.33
CA ALA A 99 1.05 16.86 20.10
C ALA A 99 0.66 15.64 20.93
N PHE A 100 1.01 14.43 20.48
CA PHE A 100 0.55 13.16 21.02
C PHE A 100 1.68 12.36 21.69
N LYS A 101 2.45 13.00 22.56
CA LYS A 101 3.53 12.33 23.30
C LYS A 101 2.96 11.44 24.41
N GLU A 102 3.53 10.26 24.54
CA GLU A 102 3.14 9.28 25.54
C GLU A 102 4.19 9.16 26.65
N PRO A 103 3.78 8.87 27.90
CA PRO A 103 4.71 8.70 29.01
C PRO A 103 5.55 7.43 28.83
N VAL A 104 6.86 7.59 28.69
CA VAL A 104 7.80 6.45 28.62
C VAL A 104 8.43 6.25 30.00
N PRO A 105 8.42 5.01 30.57
CA PRO A 105 9.04 4.73 31.85
C PRO A 105 10.53 5.13 31.88
N GLY A 106 10.93 5.88 32.91
CA GLY A 106 12.34 6.20 33.13
C GLY A 106 13.14 4.96 33.53
N LEU A 107 14.45 4.96 33.23
CA LEU A 107 15.35 3.93 33.73
C LEU A 107 15.32 3.94 35.27
N LEU A 108 15.18 2.76 35.88
CA LEU A 108 15.13 2.56 37.35
C LEU A 108 13.97 3.29 38.05
N GLY A 109 12.80 3.44 37.41
CA GLY A 109 11.60 3.95 38.07
C GLY A 109 11.63 5.45 38.38
N THR A 110 12.49 6.21 37.69
CA THR A 110 12.47 7.68 37.70
C THR A 110 11.27 8.21 36.92
N LEU A 111 10.89 9.48 37.16
CA LEU A 111 9.79 10.15 36.46
C LEU A 111 9.93 9.95 34.94
N GLY A 112 8.90 9.40 34.32
CA GLY A 112 8.87 9.18 32.88
C GLY A 112 8.94 10.49 32.11
N VAL A 113 9.53 10.46 30.91
CA VAL A 113 9.54 11.58 29.97
C VAL A 113 8.52 11.29 28.89
N ALA A 114 7.69 12.28 28.54
CA ALA A 114 6.78 12.14 27.41
C ALA A 114 7.57 12.14 26.09
N ARG A 115 7.41 11.11 25.26
CA ARG A 115 8.07 10.99 23.95
C ARG A 115 7.04 10.62 22.89
N THR A 116 7.32 11.00 21.65
CA THR A 116 6.54 10.53 20.50
C THR A 116 6.88 9.05 20.27
N PRO A 117 5.91 8.13 20.24
CA PRO A 117 6.15 6.72 19.93
C PRO A 117 6.84 6.52 18.57
N GLU A 118 7.59 5.43 18.40
CA GLU A 118 8.40 5.23 17.18
C GLU A 118 7.57 4.90 15.93
N TRP A 119 6.36 4.37 16.14
CA TRP A 119 5.43 4.00 15.08
C TRP A 119 4.53 5.15 14.62
N TYR A 120 4.51 6.27 15.35
CA TYR A 120 3.77 7.45 14.93
C TYR A 120 4.41 8.06 13.69
N GLY A 121 3.58 8.40 12.71
CA GLY A 121 4.00 8.96 11.45
C GLY A 121 2.86 8.97 10.44
N HIS A 122 3.23 9.16 9.18
CA HIS A 122 2.34 9.30 8.04
C HIS A 122 2.23 8.01 7.22
N CYS A 123 2.28 6.83 7.85
CA CYS A 123 2.22 5.54 7.12
C CYS A 123 0.94 5.43 6.28
N ASN A 124 -0.21 5.83 6.84
CA ASN A 124 -1.48 5.88 6.13
C ASN A 124 -1.50 6.95 5.04
N GLY A 125 -0.89 8.11 5.28
CA GLY A 125 -0.77 9.19 4.30
C GLY A 125 0.06 8.78 3.09
N TRP A 126 1.23 8.16 3.32
CA TRP A 126 2.06 7.59 2.27
C TRP A 126 1.34 6.45 1.53
N ALA A 127 0.75 5.48 2.25
CA ALA A 127 0.03 4.38 1.61
C ALA A 127 -1.10 4.89 0.71
N ALA A 128 -1.86 5.88 1.18
CA ALA A 128 -2.89 6.55 0.38
C ALA A 128 -2.31 7.24 -0.87
N ALA A 129 -1.21 7.99 -0.71
CA ALA A 129 -0.52 8.64 -1.82
C ALA A 129 -0.05 7.61 -2.86
N ALA A 130 0.60 6.53 -2.43
CA ALA A 130 1.12 5.49 -3.33
C ALA A 130 0.03 4.69 -4.06
N ILE A 131 -1.18 4.60 -3.50
CA ILE A 131 -2.35 4.02 -4.18
C ILE A 131 -2.89 4.99 -5.23
N ARG A 132 -2.99 6.28 -4.89
CA ARG A 132 -3.70 7.27 -5.72
C ARG A 132 -2.85 7.95 -6.78
N HIS A 133 -1.54 8.00 -6.56
CA HIS A 133 -0.67 8.82 -7.39
C HIS A 133 0.44 7.96 -7.99
N ALA A 134 0.61 8.09 -9.30
CA ALA A 134 1.82 7.63 -9.95
C ALA A 134 3.05 8.29 -9.31
N GLU A 135 4.13 7.54 -9.18
CA GLU A 135 5.35 8.02 -8.55
C GLU A 135 5.88 9.29 -9.26
N PRO A 136 6.17 10.39 -8.53
CA PRO A 136 6.86 11.55 -9.07
C PRO A 136 8.18 11.14 -9.76
N ARG A 137 8.46 11.66 -10.97
CA ARG A 137 9.64 11.26 -11.77
C ARG A 137 10.65 12.37 -12.01
N THR A 138 10.20 13.62 -12.01
CA THR A 138 11.05 14.77 -12.31
C THR A 138 10.85 15.88 -11.30
N SER A 139 11.93 16.62 -11.01
CA SER A 139 11.86 17.79 -10.16
C SER A 139 11.01 18.90 -10.79
N VAL A 140 10.28 19.63 -9.96
CA VAL A 140 9.39 20.73 -10.37
C VAL A 140 9.83 22.02 -9.67
N VAL A 141 9.77 23.14 -10.40
CA VAL A 141 10.09 24.46 -9.85
C VAL A 141 8.82 25.27 -9.63
N ARG A 142 8.66 25.83 -8.43
CA ARG A 142 7.60 26.80 -8.09
C ARG A 142 8.22 27.97 -7.34
N SER A 143 7.97 29.19 -7.80
CA SER A 143 8.48 30.40 -7.14
C SER A 143 9.99 30.38 -6.85
N GLY A 144 10.79 29.75 -7.73
CA GLY A 144 12.24 29.60 -7.56
C GLY A 144 12.70 28.48 -6.60
N VAL A 145 11.77 27.73 -6.00
CA VAL A 145 12.05 26.57 -5.15
C VAL A 145 11.96 25.28 -5.97
N VAL A 146 12.95 24.41 -5.82
CA VAL A 146 13.00 23.09 -6.48
C VAL A 146 12.43 22.03 -5.55
N PHE A 147 11.37 21.35 -6.00
CA PHE A 147 10.78 20.16 -5.40
C PHE A 147 11.29 18.94 -6.16
N SER A 148 12.12 18.10 -5.53
CA SER A 148 12.51 16.80 -6.08
C SER A 148 11.37 15.79 -5.92
N PRO A 149 11.39 14.66 -6.65
CA PRO A 149 10.42 13.59 -6.45
C PRO A 149 10.20 13.20 -4.98
N SER A 150 11.27 13.10 -4.17
CA SER A 150 11.13 12.82 -2.73
C SER A 150 10.37 13.91 -1.96
N ASP A 151 10.56 15.19 -2.30
CA ASP A 151 9.82 16.27 -1.65
C ASP A 151 8.32 16.16 -1.96
N ILE A 152 8.00 15.86 -3.22
CA ILE A 152 6.62 15.74 -3.72
C ILE A 152 5.93 14.55 -3.05
N LYS A 153 6.60 13.40 -2.90
CA LYS A 153 6.09 12.26 -2.13
C LYS A 153 5.74 12.64 -0.69
N GLY A 154 6.59 13.45 -0.04
CA GLY A 154 6.32 13.95 1.31
C GLY A 154 5.12 14.89 1.38
N LEU A 155 4.95 15.79 0.41
CA LEU A 155 3.75 16.65 0.32
C LEU A 155 2.49 15.83 0.06
N LEU A 156 2.56 14.78 -0.76
CA LEU A 156 1.42 13.90 -0.98
C LEU A 156 1.06 13.12 0.29
N ALA A 157 2.04 12.61 1.04
CA ALA A 157 1.80 11.94 2.31
C ALA A 157 1.11 12.87 3.34
N GLU A 158 1.55 14.13 3.42
CA GLU A 158 0.92 15.18 4.23
C GLU A 158 -0.57 15.35 3.89
N LEU A 159 -0.92 15.42 2.59
CA LEU A 159 -2.31 15.62 2.18
C LEU A 159 -3.25 14.52 2.69
N TYR A 160 -2.75 13.30 2.84
CA TYR A 160 -3.58 12.14 3.12
C TYR A 160 -3.58 11.67 4.57
N VAL A 161 -2.70 12.18 5.43
CA VAL A 161 -2.56 11.69 6.82
C VAL A 161 -3.86 11.77 7.63
N TYR A 162 -4.67 12.81 7.41
CA TYR A 162 -6.00 12.96 8.02
C TYR A 162 -7.15 12.87 7.02
N ASN A 163 -6.85 12.54 5.76
CA ASN A 163 -7.86 12.52 4.72
C ASN A 163 -8.79 11.31 4.86
N HIS A 164 -10.05 11.55 4.53
CA HIS A 164 -11.08 10.54 4.54
C HIS A 164 -10.71 9.35 3.65
N HIS A 165 -10.99 8.16 4.17
CA HIS A 165 -10.89 6.89 3.47
C HIS A 165 -12.17 6.09 3.71
N ILE A 166 -12.49 5.18 2.80
CA ILE A 166 -13.59 4.25 3.01
C ILE A 166 -13.05 2.98 3.66
N MET A 167 -13.58 2.65 4.84
CA MET A 167 -13.32 1.36 5.48
C MET A 167 -14.09 0.25 4.78
N LEU A 168 -13.38 -0.69 4.17
CA LEU A 168 -13.97 -1.82 3.45
C LEU A 168 -14.28 -2.99 4.38
N GLY A 169 -13.45 -3.23 5.41
CA GLY A 169 -13.72 -4.23 6.43
C GLY A 169 -12.71 -4.19 7.56
N GLY A 170 -13.12 -4.67 8.73
CA GLY A 170 -12.31 -4.60 9.95
C GLY A 170 -12.48 -3.29 10.74
N ALA A 171 -11.43 -2.93 11.50
CA ALA A 171 -11.27 -1.79 12.40
C ALA A 171 -11.77 -2.00 13.84
N ASN A 172 -10.84 -1.82 14.80
CA ASN A 172 -11.00 -1.63 16.27
C ASN A 172 -12.03 -2.51 17.01
N GLU A 173 -13.32 -2.43 16.67
CA GLU A 173 -14.43 -3.08 17.36
C GLU A 173 -14.90 -4.37 16.67
N GLU A 174 -14.67 -4.53 15.35
CA GLU A 174 -15.09 -5.71 14.59
C GLU A 174 -13.94 -6.25 13.72
N PRO A 175 -13.27 -7.36 14.12
CA PRO A 175 -12.22 -7.98 13.32
C PRO A 175 -12.75 -8.39 11.94
N ILE A 176 -11.94 -8.19 10.91
CA ILE A 176 -12.33 -8.58 9.55
C ILE A 176 -12.61 -10.09 9.48
N SER A 177 -13.77 -10.47 8.96
CA SER A 177 -14.10 -11.87 8.74
C SER A 177 -13.37 -12.44 7.52
N ALA A 178 -13.09 -13.74 7.50
CA ALA A 178 -12.46 -14.40 6.34
C ALA A 178 -13.30 -14.26 5.05
N ALA A 179 -14.63 -14.17 5.20
CA ALA A 179 -15.55 -13.95 4.10
C ALA A 179 -15.39 -12.55 3.49
N ALA A 180 -15.45 -11.51 4.32
CA ALA A 180 -15.23 -10.13 3.89
C ALA A 180 -13.84 -9.96 3.29
N PHE A 181 -12.81 -10.47 3.97
CA PHE A 181 -11.42 -10.44 3.49
C PHE A 181 -11.28 -11.03 2.08
N HIS A 182 -11.76 -12.27 1.87
CA HIS A 182 -11.65 -12.92 0.58
C HIS A 182 -12.41 -12.15 -0.50
N ALA A 183 -13.65 -11.73 -0.21
CA ALA A 183 -14.48 -11.05 -1.18
C ALA A 183 -13.92 -9.66 -1.54
N ILE A 184 -13.42 -8.89 -0.58
CA ILE A 184 -12.80 -7.57 -0.83
C ILE A 184 -11.55 -7.75 -1.70
N ILE A 185 -10.59 -8.57 -1.28
CA ILE A 185 -9.32 -8.74 -2.00
C ILE A 185 -9.56 -9.19 -3.46
N THR A 186 -10.42 -10.17 -3.67
CA THR A 186 -10.70 -10.72 -5.01
C THR A 186 -11.48 -9.76 -5.91
N ASN A 187 -12.39 -8.96 -5.37
CA ASN A 187 -13.08 -7.93 -6.15
C ASN A 187 -12.13 -6.78 -6.53
N TRP A 188 -11.35 -6.27 -5.58
CA TRP A 188 -10.50 -5.09 -5.79
C TRP A 188 -9.24 -5.42 -6.59
N LEU A 189 -8.40 -6.34 -6.11
CA LEU A 189 -7.16 -6.72 -6.80
C LEU A 189 -7.42 -7.67 -7.97
N GLY A 190 -8.47 -8.50 -7.89
CA GLY A 190 -8.75 -9.54 -8.88
C GLY A 190 -9.51 -8.99 -10.06
N ARG A 191 -10.70 -8.42 -9.82
CA ARG A 191 -11.59 -7.91 -10.87
C ARG A 191 -11.21 -6.50 -11.32
N LYS A 192 -10.94 -5.58 -10.38
CA LYS A 192 -10.66 -4.16 -10.69
C LYS A 192 -9.20 -3.82 -10.87
N LYS A 193 -8.29 -4.75 -10.55
CA LYS A 193 -6.84 -4.56 -10.65
C LYS A 193 -6.39 -3.27 -9.95
N HIS A 194 -7.00 -2.95 -8.81
CA HIS A 194 -6.81 -1.70 -8.07
C HIS A 194 -6.31 -1.99 -6.66
N SER A 195 -5.22 -1.31 -6.27
CA SER A 195 -4.63 -1.42 -4.94
C SER A 195 -5.56 -0.92 -3.83
N LEU A 196 -5.34 -1.40 -2.62
CA LEU A 196 -6.08 -0.96 -1.44
C LEU A 196 -5.13 -0.90 -0.25
N GLY A 197 -5.52 -0.14 0.76
CA GLY A 197 -4.80 -0.09 2.03
C GLY A 197 -5.06 -1.34 2.85
N ILE A 198 -4.00 -1.88 3.44
CA ILE A 198 -4.02 -2.96 4.42
C ILE A 198 -3.35 -2.46 5.69
N GLU A 199 -4.04 -2.56 6.81
CA GLU A 199 -3.43 -2.43 8.14
C GLU A 199 -2.95 -3.83 8.53
N VAL A 200 -1.64 -4.00 8.71
CA VAL A 200 -1.00 -5.31 8.78
C VAL A 200 -0.75 -5.82 10.20
N ASP A 201 -0.98 -4.98 11.22
CA ASP A 201 -0.77 -5.29 12.62
C ASP A 201 -2.02 -4.97 13.47
N PRO A 202 -2.80 -5.98 13.90
CA PRO A 202 -3.96 -5.78 14.76
C PRO A 202 -3.60 -5.45 16.22
N SER A 203 -2.45 -4.82 16.46
CA SER A 203 -2.00 -4.31 17.75
C SER A 203 -2.45 -2.86 17.98
N GLU A 204 -1.91 -2.24 19.03
CA GLU A 204 -2.06 -0.82 19.30
C GLU A 204 -1.35 0.03 18.24
N GLU A 205 -0.23 -0.46 17.71
CA GLU A 205 0.47 0.18 16.60
C GLU A 205 -0.34 0.00 15.31
N LYS A 206 -0.45 1.06 14.51
CA LYS A 206 -1.17 1.01 13.24
C LYS A 206 -0.21 1.15 12.07
N TRP A 207 -0.02 0.07 11.32
CA TRP A 207 0.92 -0.01 10.22
C TRP A 207 0.19 -0.22 8.90
N ASN A 208 0.10 0.86 8.12
CA ASN A 208 -0.69 0.91 6.89
C ASN A 208 0.19 0.79 5.65
N TYR A 209 -0.18 -0.10 4.74
CA TYR A 209 0.56 -0.36 3.51
C TYR A 209 -0.35 -0.52 2.30
N PRO A 210 0.14 -0.26 1.08
CA PRO A 210 -0.62 -0.50 -0.13
C PRO A 210 -0.48 -1.96 -0.61
N ALA A 211 -1.56 -2.74 -0.49
CA ALA A 211 -1.66 -4.07 -1.08
C ALA A 211 -1.86 -3.97 -2.60
N PHE A 212 -1.15 -4.79 -3.37
CA PHE A 212 -1.14 -4.68 -4.83
C PHE A 212 -1.24 -6.00 -5.58
N ALA A 213 -1.11 -7.15 -4.92
CA ALA A 213 -1.33 -8.45 -5.55
C ALA A 213 -1.83 -9.51 -4.58
N TYR A 214 -2.46 -10.55 -5.11
CA TYR A 214 -2.77 -11.77 -4.37
C TYR A 214 -2.78 -13.00 -5.28
N ALA A 215 -2.63 -14.16 -4.65
CA ALA A 215 -2.87 -15.46 -5.27
C ALA A 215 -3.52 -16.40 -4.26
N THR A 216 -4.44 -17.24 -4.72
CA THR A 216 -5.13 -18.24 -3.90
C THR A 216 -4.95 -19.65 -4.42
N SER A 217 -4.99 -20.60 -3.49
CA SER A 217 -5.29 -22.00 -3.77
C SER A 217 -6.55 -22.38 -2.98
N SER A 218 -7.32 -23.35 -3.47
CA SER A 218 -8.54 -23.77 -2.77
C SER A 218 -8.84 -25.25 -2.89
N ALA A 219 -9.42 -25.82 -1.84
CA ALA A 219 -9.89 -27.19 -1.78
C ALA A 219 -11.35 -27.23 -1.33
N LYS A 220 -12.21 -27.84 -2.15
CA LYS A 220 -13.61 -28.05 -1.78
C LYS A 220 -13.69 -29.07 -0.64
N ARG A 221 -14.25 -28.68 0.51
CA ARG A 221 -14.44 -29.55 1.68
C ARG A 221 -15.84 -30.15 1.73
N SER A 222 -16.84 -29.44 1.18
CA SER A 222 -18.19 -29.96 0.96
C SER A 222 -18.90 -29.14 -0.13
N ALA A 223 -20.19 -29.42 -0.40
CA ALA A 223 -20.99 -28.58 -1.30
C ALA A 223 -21.05 -27.10 -0.86
N ARG A 224 -20.95 -26.83 0.45
CA ARG A 224 -21.13 -25.51 1.05
C ARG A 224 -19.89 -24.99 1.78
N ARG A 225 -18.72 -25.62 1.58
CA ARG A 225 -17.47 -25.24 2.26
C ARG A 225 -16.26 -25.36 1.36
N VAL A 226 -15.47 -24.31 1.32
CA VAL A 226 -14.21 -24.24 0.57
C VAL A 226 -13.10 -23.78 1.49
N GLU A 227 -12.03 -24.55 1.58
CA GLU A 227 -10.80 -24.14 2.26
C GLU A 227 -9.91 -23.40 1.28
N VAL A 228 -9.34 -22.29 1.71
CA VAL A 228 -8.57 -21.37 0.87
C VAL A 228 -7.27 -21.02 1.58
N THR A 229 -6.17 -21.07 0.85
CA THR A 229 -4.94 -20.36 1.21
C THR A 229 -4.81 -19.14 0.30
N MET A 230 -4.37 -18.01 0.83
CA MET A 230 -4.16 -16.78 0.07
C MET A 230 -2.86 -16.12 0.48
N ASN A 231 -2.02 -15.76 -0.48
CA ASN A 231 -0.92 -14.83 -0.29
C ASN A 231 -1.35 -13.46 -0.78
N VAL A 232 -1.11 -12.41 0.01
CA VAL A 232 -1.32 -11.01 -0.36
C VAL A 232 0.03 -10.29 -0.33
N ALA A 233 0.41 -9.67 -1.44
CA ALA A 233 1.62 -8.86 -1.54
C ALA A 233 1.28 -7.37 -1.37
N TYR A 234 2.13 -6.67 -0.61
CA TYR A 234 2.02 -5.25 -0.35
C TYR A 234 3.40 -4.58 -0.43
N ALA A 235 3.43 -3.26 -0.67
CA ALA A 235 4.68 -2.51 -0.69
C ALA A 235 5.01 -2.01 0.72
N GLU A 236 6.15 -2.44 1.26
CA GLU A 236 6.64 -2.08 2.60
C GLU A 236 7.33 -0.70 2.55
N ASN A 237 7.47 -0.05 3.71
CA ASN A 237 8.16 1.23 3.79
C ASN A 237 9.68 1.07 3.62
N SER A 238 10.32 2.11 3.11
CA SER A 238 11.77 2.24 3.11
C SER A 238 12.28 2.94 4.38
N TYR A 239 13.57 2.82 4.66
CA TYR A 239 14.20 3.47 5.81
C TYR A 239 14.43 4.99 5.62
N ARG A 240 14.21 5.50 4.40
CA ARG A 240 14.26 6.92 4.02
C ARG A 240 13.42 7.14 2.77
N GLU A 241 13.10 8.39 2.45
CA GLU A 241 12.46 8.71 1.18
C GLU A 241 13.49 8.78 0.03
N TRP A 242 13.11 8.30 -1.15
CA TRP A 242 13.96 8.26 -2.32
C TRP A 242 13.34 9.06 -3.46
N ASP A 243 14.18 9.64 -4.32
CA ASP A 243 13.67 10.25 -5.56
C ASP A 243 13.05 9.18 -6.48
N GLU A 244 13.75 8.05 -6.65
CA GLU A 244 13.22 6.83 -7.27
C GLU A 244 13.13 5.75 -6.20
N SER A 245 11.91 5.29 -5.93
CA SER A 245 11.61 4.35 -4.88
C SER A 245 12.01 2.93 -5.27
N PRO A 246 12.65 2.16 -4.37
CA PRO A 246 12.71 0.72 -4.54
C PRO A 246 11.30 0.12 -4.48
N ILE A 247 11.12 -1.08 -4.99
CA ILE A 247 9.92 -1.89 -4.72
C ILE A 247 10.30 -2.88 -3.61
N ILE A 248 9.97 -2.55 -2.36
CA ILE A 248 10.16 -3.45 -1.22
C ILE A 248 8.85 -4.22 -1.05
N LYS A 249 8.85 -5.46 -1.52
CA LYS A 249 7.67 -6.33 -1.52
C LYS A 249 7.70 -7.24 -0.30
N GLU A 250 6.62 -7.21 0.47
CA GLU A 250 6.35 -8.19 1.52
C GLU A 250 5.09 -8.98 1.20
N ILE A 251 4.96 -10.16 1.81
CA ILE A 251 3.85 -11.09 1.56
C ILE A 251 3.27 -11.57 2.88
N LYS A 252 1.96 -11.44 3.04
CA LYS A 252 1.20 -12.10 4.10
C LYS A 252 0.48 -13.34 3.63
N PHE A 253 0.59 -14.43 4.40
CA PHE A 253 -0.08 -15.70 4.19
C PHE A 253 -1.34 -15.82 5.06
N PHE A 254 -2.45 -16.19 4.41
CA PHE A 254 -3.74 -16.42 5.06
C PHE A 254 -4.24 -17.81 4.75
N HIS A 255 -4.84 -18.45 5.75
CA HIS A 255 -5.48 -19.76 5.61
C HIS A 255 -6.84 -19.72 6.29
N TYR A 256 -7.91 -20.01 5.54
CA TYR A 256 -9.28 -19.90 6.04
C TYR A 256 -10.25 -20.86 5.37
N LEU A 257 -11.40 -21.03 6.03
CA LEU A 257 -12.54 -21.75 5.50
C LEU A 257 -13.64 -20.75 5.16
N LEU A 258 -14.21 -20.86 3.96
CA LEU A 258 -15.39 -20.13 3.52
C LEU A 258 -16.63 -21.03 3.60
N ASP A 259 -17.73 -20.47 4.10
CA ASP A 259 -19.07 -21.07 4.05
C ASP A 259 -19.86 -20.45 2.89
N LEU A 260 -20.50 -21.31 2.10
CA LEU A 260 -21.27 -20.93 0.93
C LEU A 260 -22.76 -21.26 1.13
N ASN A 261 -23.64 -20.46 0.53
CA ASN A 261 -25.04 -20.82 0.40
C ASN A 261 -25.28 -21.80 -0.77
N ASP A 262 -26.54 -22.17 -1.00
CA ASP A 262 -26.92 -23.14 -2.04
C ASP A 262 -26.67 -22.65 -3.47
N LYS A 263 -26.46 -21.34 -3.68
CA LYS A 263 -26.07 -20.72 -4.95
C LYS A 263 -24.56 -20.64 -5.14
N GLY A 264 -23.76 -21.00 -4.12
CA GLY A 264 -22.31 -20.86 -4.12
C GLY A 264 -21.81 -19.45 -3.79
N GLU A 265 -22.66 -18.59 -3.24
CA GLU A 265 -22.29 -17.26 -2.74
C GLU A 265 -21.64 -17.39 -1.36
N ILE A 266 -20.58 -16.63 -1.13
CA ILE A 266 -19.88 -16.56 0.15
C ILE A 266 -20.80 -15.87 1.16
N ILE A 267 -21.10 -16.54 2.27
CA ILE A 267 -21.97 -16.02 3.33
C ILE A 267 -21.27 -15.93 4.70
N GLY A 268 -20.07 -16.49 4.81
CA GLY A 268 -19.35 -16.54 6.06
C GLY A 268 -18.02 -17.27 5.93
N GLY A 269 -17.28 -17.32 7.02
CA GLY A 269 -16.01 -18.02 7.07
C GLY A 269 -15.26 -17.79 8.37
N ARG A 270 -14.10 -18.43 8.48
CA ARG A 270 -13.18 -18.24 9.60
C ARG A 270 -11.74 -18.46 9.18
N PHE A 271 -10.84 -17.69 9.78
CA PHE A 271 -9.41 -17.97 9.70
C PHE A 271 -9.05 -19.22 10.51
N PHE A 272 -8.02 -19.92 10.03
CA PHE A 272 -7.33 -20.94 10.81
C PHE A 272 -6.21 -20.29 11.65
N ARG A 273 -5.67 -21.04 12.61
CA ARG A 273 -4.68 -20.53 13.58
C ARG A 273 -3.31 -20.25 12.98
N ASP A 274 -3.03 -20.82 11.81
CA ASP A 274 -1.81 -20.65 11.02
C ASP A 274 -1.94 -19.50 10.00
N SER A 275 -3.09 -18.82 9.96
CA SER A 275 -3.26 -17.59 9.19
C SER A 275 -2.57 -16.44 9.89
N GLU A 276 -1.94 -15.56 9.12
CA GLU A 276 -1.65 -14.22 9.59
C GLU A 276 -2.95 -13.41 9.76
N THR A 277 -2.81 -12.29 10.47
CA THR A 277 -3.90 -11.40 10.86
C THR A 277 -3.65 -9.99 10.33
N ILE A 278 -4.74 -9.26 10.14
CA ILE A 278 -4.78 -7.85 9.76
C ILE A 278 -5.91 -7.19 10.55
N ASP A 279 -5.83 -5.89 10.81
CA ASP A 279 -6.94 -5.17 11.44
C ASP A 279 -7.98 -4.73 10.40
N MET A 280 -7.53 -4.19 9.27
CA MET A 280 -8.43 -3.47 8.38
C MET A 280 -8.02 -3.45 6.91
N LEU A 281 -9.03 -3.36 6.03
CA LEU A 281 -8.88 -3.08 4.61
C LEU A 281 -9.62 -1.78 4.28
N TRP A 282 -8.98 -0.89 3.53
CA TRP A 282 -9.53 0.43 3.25
C TRP A 282 -9.11 0.95 1.88
N VAL A 283 -9.77 2.00 1.39
CA VAL A 283 -9.40 2.68 0.14
C VAL A 283 -9.35 4.20 0.33
N PRO A 284 -8.28 4.87 -0.11
CA PRO A 284 -8.17 6.32 -0.02
C PRO A 284 -9.07 7.03 -1.04
N LEU A 285 -9.73 8.11 -0.61
CA LEU A 285 -10.49 9.00 -1.48
C LEU A 285 -9.67 10.23 -1.89
N ARG A 286 -10.22 11.09 -2.73
CA ARG A 286 -9.51 12.32 -3.15
C ARG A 286 -9.14 13.18 -1.94
N PRO A 287 -8.00 13.88 -2.00
CA PRO A 287 -7.59 14.75 -0.91
C PRO A 287 -8.58 15.90 -0.80
N LYS A 288 -8.97 16.23 0.44
CA LYS A 288 -9.84 17.34 0.77
C LYS A 288 -9.04 18.47 1.39
N ALA A 289 -9.50 19.71 1.25
CA ALA A 289 -8.91 20.82 1.97
C ALA A 289 -8.99 20.61 3.49
N ALA A 290 -8.00 21.10 4.21
CA ALA A 290 -7.99 21.05 5.67
C ALA A 290 -9.19 21.79 6.29
N GLY A 291 -9.69 21.28 7.41
CA GLY A 291 -10.80 21.88 8.16
C GLY A 291 -12.20 21.59 7.60
N VAL A 292 -12.32 20.79 6.53
CA VAL A 292 -13.61 20.31 6.01
C VAL A 292 -13.90 18.89 6.48
N GLU A 293 -15.15 18.44 6.34
CA GLU A 293 -15.56 17.10 6.75
C GLU A 293 -14.69 16.01 6.08
N GLY A 294 -14.03 15.20 6.89
CA GLY A 294 -13.10 14.17 6.46
C GLY A 294 -11.68 14.67 6.13
N ASN A 295 -11.30 15.88 6.54
CA ASN A 295 -9.91 16.30 6.68
C ASN A 295 -9.81 17.44 7.72
N GLU A 296 -10.55 17.34 8.83
CA GLU A 296 -10.72 18.39 9.83
C GLU A 296 -9.40 18.74 10.52
N ARG A 297 -8.49 17.76 10.62
CA ARG A 297 -7.18 17.86 11.26
C ARG A 297 -6.05 18.16 10.28
N GLY A 298 -6.33 18.19 8.98
CA GLY A 298 -5.31 18.48 7.96
C GLY A 298 -4.62 19.82 8.18
N ASN A 299 -3.43 19.96 7.62
CA ASN A 299 -2.65 21.19 7.71
C ASN A 299 -3.34 22.35 6.98
N PRO A 300 -3.87 23.37 7.69
CA PRO A 300 -4.68 24.44 7.10
C PRO A 300 -3.88 25.40 6.21
N TYR A 301 -2.56 25.21 6.15
CA TYR A 301 -1.66 26.00 5.34
C TYR A 301 -1.21 25.25 4.09
N VAL A 302 -1.62 24.01 3.87
CA VAL A 302 -1.27 23.27 2.65
C VAL A 302 -2.47 23.28 1.71
N ASP A 303 -2.30 23.91 0.55
CA ASP A 303 -3.28 23.93 -0.52
C ASP A 303 -3.20 22.63 -1.34
N VAL A 304 -4.33 21.92 -1.42
CA VAL A 304 -4.44 20.65 -2.12
C VAL A 304 -4.14 20.81 -3.62
N ASP A 305 -4.66 21.85 -4.25
CA ASP A 305 -4.54 22.05 -5.69
C ASP A 305 -3.10 22.42 -6.07
N GLU A 306 -2.40 23.19 -5.24
CA GLU A 306 -0.99 23.50 -5.45
C GLU A 306 -0.10 22.25 -5.37
N VAL A 307 -0.32 21.38 -4.38
CA VAL A 307 0.43 20.13 -4.24
C VAL A 307 0.11 19.18 -5.40
N LEU A 308 -1.16 19.02 -5.77
CA LEU A 308 -1.54 18.21 -6.92
C LEU A 308 -1.00 18.78 -8.24
N ALA A 309 -0.93 20.10 -8.40
CA ALA A 309 -0.32 20.73 -9.58
C ALA A 309 1.19 20.45 -9.65
N ILE A 310 1.90 20.46 -8.51
CA ILE A 310 3.31 20.04 -8.46
C ILE A 310 3.45 18.57 -8.86
N TRP A 311 2.58 17.69 -8.34
CA TRP A 311 2.59 16.28 -8.72
C TRP A 311 2.34 16.07 -10.22
N ARG A 312 1.33 16.74 -10.79
CA ARG A 312 0.99 16.64 -12.23
C ARG A 312 2.14 17.06 -13.14
N ASP A 313 2.92 18.06 -12.74
CA ASP A 313 4.10 18.50 -13.48
C ASP A 313 5.30 17.54 -13.32
N SER A 314 5.32 16.74 -12.25
CA SER A 314 6.39 15.76 -11.98
C SER A 314 6.18 14.41 -12.66
N VAL A 315 4.97 14.15 -13.19
CA VAL A 315 4.59 12.88 -13.81
C VAL A 315 4.02 13.13 -15.21
N PRO A 316 4.61 12.53 -16.27
CA PRO A 316 4.07 12.63 -17.62
C PRO A 316 2.58 12.25 -17.67
N GLU A 317 1.78 13.04 -18.39
CA GLU A 317 0.33 12.83 -18.50
C GLU A 317 -0.04 11.43 -18.98
N GLN A 318 0.74 10.85 -19.91
CA GLN A 318 0.53 9.49 -20.39
C GLN A 318 0.52 8.47 -19.25
N ILE A 319 1.34 8.68 -18.23
CA ILE A 319 1.44 7.81 -17.05
C ILE A 319 0.26 8.07 -16.12
N ARG A 320 -0.09 9.34 -15.88
CA ARG A 320 -1.26 9.72 -15.08
C ARG A 320 -2.55 9.15 -15.65
N ARG A 321 -2.72 9.18 -16.98
CA ARG A 321 -3.87 8.60 -17.69
C ARG A 321 -4.05 7.11 -17.45
N GLN A 322 -2.95 6.39 -17.27
CA GLN A 322 -2.96 4.96 -16.98
C GLN A 322 -3.21 4.67 -15.51
N TRP A 323 -3.09 5.66 -14.62
CA TRP A 323 -3.24 5.52 -13.18
C TRP A 323 -4.70 5.62 -12.74
N VAL A 324 -5.44 4.52 -12.89
CA VAL A 324 -6.86 4.46 -12.51
C VAL A 324 -6.99 4.58 -10.99
N THR A 325 -7.70 5.60 -10.53
CA THR A 325 -8.10 5.81 -9.13
C THR A 325 -9.62 5.76 -8.99
N VAL A 326 -10.08 5.33 -7.82
CA VAL A 326 -11.46 5.58 -7.41
C VAL A 326 -11.59 7.03 -6.96
N ASP A 327 -12.74 7.67 -7.22
CA ASP A 327 -12.98 9.08 -6.85
C ASP A 327 -11.86 10.02 -7.38
N PRO A 328 -11.67 10.13 -8.70
CA PRO A 328 -10.66 11.03 -9.27
C PRO A 328 -11.05 12.51 -9.06
N ALA A 329 -10.05 13.38 -9.02
CA ALA A 329 -10.30 14.82 -9.20
C ALA A 329 -10.75 15.07 -10.66
N PRO A 330 -11.57 16.09 -10.94
CA PRO A 330 -12.03 16.37 -12.31
C PRO A 330 -10.88 16.50 -13.34
N GLU A 331 -9.71 17.01 -12.93
CA GLU A 331 -8.53 17.17 -13.78
C GLU A 331 -7.79 15.85 -14.05
N ASP A 332 -8.06 14.80 -13.27
CA ASP A 332 -7.46 13.47 -13.37
C ASP A 332 -8.51 12.40 -13.72
N GLU A 333 -9.74 12.81 -14.04
CA GLU A 333 -10.79 11.93 -14.55
C GLU A 333 -10.57 11.72 -16.05
N PHE A 334 -10.22 10.49 -16.43
CA PHE A 334 -9.99 10.12 -17.82
C PHE A 334 -11.06 9.12 -18.27
N GLU A 335 -11.66 9.38 -19.43
CA GLU A 335 -12.63 8.48 -20.06
C GLU A 335 -12.02 7.09 -20.29
N ALA A 336 -12.68 6.05 -19.78
CA ALA A 336 -12.22 4.67 -19.84
C ALA A 336 -11.98 4.16 -21.28
N ASP A 337 -12.69 4.73 -22.26
CA ASP A 337 -12.56 4.39 -23.68
C ASP A 337 -11.22 4.80 -24.31
N SER A 338 -10.44 5.67 -23.66
CA SER A 338 -9.14 6.10 -24.17
C SER A 338 -7.97 5.16 -23.80
N LEU A 339 -8.22 4.14 -22.96
CA LEU A 339 -7.21 3.17 -22.52
C LEU A 339 -7.14 1.91 -23.41
N VAL A 340 -8.00 1.82 -24.42
CA VAL A 340 -7.97 0.77 -25.45
C VAL A 340 -7.49 1.41 -26.75
N THR A 341 -6.17 1.61 -26.90
CA THR A 341 -5.41 1.66 -28.17
C THR A 341 -4.08 2.39 -27.97
N SER A 342 -3.09 1.69 -27.42
CA SER A 342 -1.71 1.84 -27.91
C SER A 342 -0.87 0.72 -27.34
N ASP A 343 -0.77 -0.37 -28.10
CA ASP A 343 0.45 -1.17 -28.07
C ASP A 343 1.60 -0.22 -28.46
N VAL A 344 2.31 0.29 -27.45
CA VAL A 344 3.56 1.02 -27.70
C VAL A 344 4.59 -0.04 -28.09
N PRO A 345 5.16 0.00 -29.31
CA PRO A 345 6.23 -0.91 -29.67
C PRO A 345 7.43 -0.62 -28.75
N LEU A 346 7.97 -1.68 -28.13
CA LEU A 346 9.27 -1.63 -27.47
C LEU A 346 10.30 -1.09 -28.46
N VAL A 347 10.76 0.14 -28.24
CA VAL A 347 11.95 0.68 -28.92
C VAL A 347 13.14 -0.16 -28.44
N THR A 348 13.51 -1.13 -29.27
CA THR A 348 14.70 -1.97 -29.13
C THR A 348 15.67 -1.56 -30.23
N GLN A 349 16.27 -0.36 -30.11
CA GLN A 349 17.47 -0.03 -30.88
C GLN A 349 18.39 0.85 -30.04
N VAL A 350 19.43 0.23 -29.48
CA VAL A 350 20.69 0.92 -29.24
C VAL A 350 21.51 0.66 -30.50
N GLU A 351 21.61 1.68 -31.36
CA GLU A 351 22.64 1.70 -32.39
C GLU A 351 23.99 1.81 -31.67
N ALA A 352 24.84 0.79 -31.87
CA ALA A 352 26.24 0.85 -31.47
C ALA A 352 26.96 1.77 -32.45
N ASP A 353 27.33 2.95 -31.98
CA ASP A 353 28.29 3.80 -32.69
C ASP A 353 29.70 3.28 -32.36
N GLU A 354 30.25 2.50 -33.28
CA GLU A 354 31.66 2.11 -33.27
C GLU A 354 32.50 3.32 -33.73
N SER A 355 32.95 4.15 -32.79
CA SER A 355 34.27 4.77 -32.91
C SER A 355 34.76 5.29 -31.58
N GLU A 356 35.77 4.64 -31.00
CA GLU A 356 36.93 5.38 -30.51
C GLU A 356 38.12 4.45 -30.28
N THR A 357 39.25 4.95 -30.79
CA THR A 357 40.61 4.43 -30.82
C THR A 357 41.20 4.16 -29.44
N GLU A 358 41.90 3.02 -29.29
CA GLU A 358 42.85 2.79 -28.18
C GLU A 358 43.99 3.82 -28.20
N PRO A 359 44.60 4.07 -27.02
CA PRO A 359 45.97 3.57 -26.92
C PRO A 359 46.34 2.89 -25.59
N GLU A 360 47.45 2.20 -25.73
CA GLU A 360 48.09 1.17 -24.93
C GLU A 360 48.92 1.70 -23.73
N THR A 361 49.12 0.81 -22.75
CA THR A 361 50.23 0.71 -21.75
C THR A 361 50.22 1.57 -20.47
N ALA A 362 50.20 0.91 -19.30
CA ALA A 362 51.41 0.62 -18.51
C ALA A 362 51.09 -0.16 -17.21
N ARG A 363 51.95 -1.14 -16.90
CA ARG A 363 51.92 -2.04 -15.73
C ARG A 363 52.35 -1.35 -14.43
N SER A 364 51.78 -1.77 -13.30
CA SER A 364 52.56 -2.01 -12.06
C SER A 364 51.87 -3.02 -11.13
N ASP A 365 52.62 -4.06 -10.76
CA ASP A 365 52.26 -5.09 -9.80
C ASP A 365 52.21 -4.57 -8.35
N ALA A 366 51.17 -4.94 -7.60
CA ALA A 366 51.23 -5.24 -6.17
C ALA A 366 49.96 -5.99 -5.73
N SER A 367 50.10 -7.24 -5.30
CA SER A 367 49.06 -7.99 -4.59
C SER A 367 49.17 -7.70 -3.08
N PRO A 368 48.07 -7.70 -2.31
CA PRO A 368 47.72 -8.96 -1.66
C PRO A 368 46.21 -9.26 -1.55
N SER A 369 45.91 -10.56 -1.67
CA SER A 369 44.71 -11.27 -1.19
C SER A 369 43.38 -11.03 -1.92
N PRO A 370 42.73 -12.09 -2.45
CA PRO A 370 41.47 -11.94 -3.17
C PRO A 370 40.32 -11.68 -2.18
N PRO A 371 39.47 -10.66 -2.38
CA PRO A 371 38.11 -10.75 -1.89
C PRO A 371 37.45 -11.92 -2.63
N ARG A 372 36.68 -12.73 -1.91
CA ARG A 372 35.85 -13.77 -2.53
C ARG A 372 35.01 -13.11 -3.61
N HIS A 373 35.34 -13.40 -4.88
CA HIS A 373 34.42 -13.21 -5.97
C HIS A 373 33.19 -14.05 -5.66
N PHE A 374 32.13 -13.39 -5.20
CA PHE A 374 30.81 -13.83 -5.63
C PHE A 374 30.76 -13.44 -7.11
N SER A 375 30.82 -14.43 -7.97
CA SER A 375 30.25 -14.31 -9.30
C SER A 375 28.80 -13.87 -9.08
N VAL A 376 28.50 -12.61 -9.37
CA VAL A 376 27.13 -12.23 -9.67
C VAL A 376 26.84 -12.93 -10.98
N THR A 377 26.30 -14.14 -10.89
CA THR A 377 25.45 -14.64 -11.96
C THR A 377 24.34 -13.60 -12.05
N GLU A 378 24.29 -12.86 -13.15
CA GLU A 378 23.08 -12.12 -13.52
C GLU A 378 21.91 -13.10 -13.41
N VAL A 379 21.09 -12.92 -12.36
CA VAL A 379 19.79 -13.55 -12.30
C VAL A 379 18.87 -12.61 -13.08
N THR A 380 18.68 -12.93 -14.35
CA THR A 380 17.79 -12.26 -15.29
C THR A 380 16.31 -12.60 -15.03
N GLU A 381 15.93 -12.95 -13.80
CA GLU A 381 14.57 -13.40 -13.48
C GLU A 381 13.87 -12.41 -12.54
N ASP A 382 12.71 -11.95 -12.98
CA ASP A 382 11.85 -10.99 -12.29
C ASP A 382 11.44 -11.56 -10.92
N PRO A 383 11.53 -10.79 -9.82
CA PRO A 383 11.00 -11.20 -8.51
C PRO A 383 9.51 -11.62 -8.51
N LEU A 384 8.75 -11.28 -9.56
CA LEU A 384 7.39 -11.80 -9.83
C LEU A 384 7.40 -13.21 -10.41
N ASP A 385 8.36 -13.57 -11.27
CA ASP A 385 8.48 -14.93 -11.82
C ASP A 385 8.95 -15.91 -10.74
N LEU A 386 9.82 -15.48 -9.82
CA LEU A 386 10.20 -16.28 -8.65
C LEU A 386 9.00 -16.56 -7.73
N PHE A 387 8.10 -15.59 -7.55
CA PHE A 387 6.83 -15.80 -6.81
C PHE A 387 5.93 -16.81 -7.52
N MET A 388 5.90 -16.80 -8.86
CA MET A 388 5.08 -17.72 -9.66
C MET A 388 5.68 -19.15 -9.75
N GLU A 389 7.01 -19.31 -9.69
CA GLU A 389 7.66 -20.62 -9.62
C GLU A 389 7.56 -21.26 -8.23
N THR A 390 7.64 -20.47 -7.16
CA THR A 390 7.58 -21.00 -5.79
C THR A 390 6.18 -21.49 -5.40
N LEU A 391 5.12 -21.04 -6.09
CA LEU A 391 3.73 -21.49 -5.90
C LEU A 391 3.38 -22.80 -6.64
N ASN A 392 4.22 -23.25 -7.59
CA ASN A 392 3.98 -24.43 -8.43
C ASN A 392 4.83 -25.66 -8.04
N ARG A 393 5.49 -25.66 -6.87
CA ARG A 393 6.23 -26.81 -6.33
C ARG A 393 5.63 -27.36 -5.04
#